data_AF-A0A832FM40-F1
#
_entry.id   AF-A0A832FM40-F1
#
_cell.length_a   1.000
_cell.length_b   1.000
_cell.length_c   1.000
_cell.angle_alpha   90.00
_cell.angle_beta   90.00
_cell.angle_gamma   90.00
#
_symmetry.space_group_name_H-M   'P 1'
#
loop_
_entity.id
_entity.type
_entity.pdbx_description
1 polymer ?
#
loop_
_entity_poly.entity_id
_entity_poly.type
_entity_poly.pdbx_seq_one_letter_code
_entity_poly.pdbx_strand_id
1 'polypeptide(L)'
;MKCEHKAAMDKVWMETETGAAKKHPYCKKCGTLKNVSSDKGKKLGHFIIILSKLRKIYKLSEAQLRLIVKELESREDFCDLWWVSYTRQRKIFKEVIKKYSSIGEDVLDPLL
;
A
#
# COMPACT_ATOMS: atom_id res chain seq x y z
N MET A 1 17.36 3.21 0.80
CA MET A 1 17.73 3.09 2.23
C MET A 1 16.45 3.23 3.03
N LYS A 2 16.01 2.20 3.78
CA LYS A 2 14.75 2.29 4.55
C LYS A 2 14.95 3.24 5.73
N CYS A 3 14.18 4.33 5.78
CA CYS A 3 14.29 5.32 6.86
C CYS A 3 13.47 4.88 8.07
N GLU A 4 14.09 4.85 9.26
CA GLU A 4 13.36 4.76 10.52
C GLU A 4 12.80 6.14 10.89
N HIS A 5 11.56 6.38 10.45
CA HIS A 5 10.94 7.70 10.51
C HIS A 5 10.77 8.22 11.95
N LYS A 6 11.14 9.48 12.14
CA LYS A 6 10.92 10.24 13.38
C LYS A 6 10.20 11.53 13.06
N ALA A 7 8.97 11.69 13.58
CA ALA A 7 8.16 12.87 13.34
C ALA A 7 8.87 14.14 13.86
N ALA A 8 8.87 15.19 13.05
CA ALA A 8 9.09 16.53 13.50
C ALA A 8 7.95 17.01 14.41
N MET A 9 8.27 17.94 15.33
CA MET A 9 7.25 18.65 16.10
C MET A 9 6.55 19.67 15.21
N ASP A 10 7.32 20.31 14.32
CA ASP A 10 6.80 21.22 13.31
C ASP A 10 6.04 20.47 12.22
N LYS A 11 5.04 21.17 11.65
CA LYS A 11 4.17 20.64 10.61
C LYS A 11 4.09 21.62 9.45
N VAL A 12 4.07 21.09 8.24
CA VAL A 12 3.95 21.88 7.02
C VAL A 12 2.52 21.76 6.49
N TRP A 13 1.98 22.85 5.95
CA TRP A 13 0.71 22.82 5.25
C TRP A 13 0.88 22.18 3.89
N MET A 14 0.14 21.11 3.64
CA MET A 14 0.10 20.40 2.37
C MET A 14 -1.34 19.96 2.08
N GLU A 15 -1.66 19.85 0.80
CA GLU A 15 -2.93 19.29 0.36
C GLU A 15 -2.95 17.78 0.60
N THR A 16 -4.07 17.28 1.11
CA THR A 16 -4.34 15.85 1.16
C THR A 16 -4.74 15.32 -0.22
N GLU A 17 -4.76 14.00 -0.38
CA GLU A 17 -5.28 13.36 -1.60
C GLU A 17 -6.74 13.75 -1.93
N THR A 18 -7.48 14.25 -0.94
CA THR A 18 -8.86 14.76 -1.08
C THR A 18 -8.93 16.26 -1.42
N GLY A 19 -7.80 16.93 -1.65
CA GLY A 19 -7.71 18.37 -1.94
C GLY A 19 -7.86 19.29 -0.73
N ALA A 20 -7.94 18.75 0.50
CA ALA A 20 -8.06 19.57 1.71
C ALA A 20 -6.67 19.94 2.24
N ALA A 21 -6.42 21.22 2.53
CA ALA A 21 -5.17 21.62 3.18
C ALA A 21 -5.14 21.15 4.65
N LYS A 22 -4.11 20.39 5.03
CA LYS A 22 -3.88 19.95 6.42
C LYS A 22 -2.42 20.15 6.82
N LYS A 23 -2.17 20.15 8.13
CA LYS A 23 -0.82 20.16 8.69
C LYS A 23 -0.24 18.75 8.74
N HIS A 24 0.82 18.50 7.97
CA HIS A 24 1.52 17.23 7.90
C HIS A 24 2.84 17.30 8.68
N PRO A 25 3.06 16.39 9.66
CA PRO A 25 4.39 16.13 10.17
C PRO A 25 5.29 15.60 9.06
N TYR A 26 6.56 15.96 9.07
CA TYR A 26 7.58 15.38 8.21
C TYR A 26 8.58 14.56 9.02
N CYS A 27 9.32 13.68 8.37
CA CYS A 27 10.40 12.94 8.99
C CYS A 27 11.63 13.84 9.15
N LYS A 28 12.18 13.96 10.37
CA LYS A 28 13.41 14.74 10.63
C LYS A 28 14.64 14.22 9.88
N LYS A 29 14.64 12.96 9.47
CA LYS A 29 15.80 12.30 8.85
C LYS A 29 15.80 12.41 7.32
N CYS A 30 14.65 12.17 6.68
CA CYS A 30 14.55 12.10 5.22
C CYS A 30 13.58 13.12 4.61
N GLY A 31 12.91 13.94 5.42
CA GLY A 31 11.97 14.97 4.95
C GLY A 31 10.61 14.45 4.48
N THR A 32 10.40 13.12 4.40
CA THR A 32 9.14 12.55 3.90
C THR A 32 7.95 12.93 4.79
N LEU A 33 6.87 13.40 4.15
CA LEU A 33 5.63 13.78 4.83
C LEU A 33 4.87 12.55 5.31
N LYS A 34 4.35 12.64 6.53
CA LYS A 34 3.51 11.60 7.11
C LYS A 34 2.11 11.67 6.51
N ASN A 35 1.53 10.51 6.22
CA ASN A 35 0.11 10.41 5.95
C ASN A 35 -0.67 10.64 7.25
N VAL A 36 -1.41 11.75 7.31
CA VAL A 36 -2.28 12.13 8.44
C VAL A 36 -3.76 11.86 8.18
N SER A 37 -4.10 11.33 7.01
CA SER A 37 -5.47 10.97 6.69
C SER A 37 -5.92 9.72 7.46
N SER A 38 -7.23 9.44 7.42
CA SER A 38 -7.79 8.17 7.90
C SER A 38 -7.42 7.01 6.97
N ASP A 39 -7.13 7.28 5.70
CA ASP A 39 -6.77 6.29 4.67
C ASP A 39 -5.29 5.89 4.77
N LYS A 40 -4.94 5.20 5.87
CA LYS A 40 -3.55 4.79 6.14
C LYS A 40 -3.23 3.45 5.50
N GLY A 41 -2.06 3.35 4.87
CA GLY A 41 -1.53 2.11 4.33
C GLY A 41 -1.52 0.95 5.33
N LYS A 42 -1.63 -0.27 4.80
CA LYS A 42 -1.60 -1.53 5.53
C LYS A 42 -0.27 -2.23 5.29
N LYS A 43 0.17 -3.03 6.27
CA LYS A 43 1.36 -3.88 6.13
C LYS A 43 1.14 -4.90 5.02
N LEU A 44 2.22 -5.33 4.36
CA LEU A 44 2.19 -6.38 3.34
C LEU A 44 1.39 -7.63 3.77
N GLY A 45 1.48 -8.04 5.05
CA GLY A 45 0.72 -9.17 5.59
C GLY A 45 -0.81 -9.07 5.38
N HIS A 46 -1.37 -7.86 5.39
CA HIS A 46 -2.80 -7.63 5.06
C HIS A 46 -3.13 -8.14 3.65
N PHE A 47 -2.29 -7.79 2.68
CA PHE A 47 -2.43 -8.19 1.28
C PHE A 47 -2.15 -9.68 1.07
N ILE A 48 -1.23 -10.27 1.83
CA ILE A 48 -0.99 -11.72 1.82
C ILE A 48 -2.22 -12.50 2.30
N ILE A 49 -2.95 -12.00 3.30
CA ILE A 49 -4.21 -12.62 3.75
C ILE A 49 -5.26 -12.58 2.63
N ILE A 50 -5.40 -11.44 1.93
CA ILE A 50 -6.30 -11.31 0.79
C ILE A 50 -5.89 -12.27 -0.34
N LEU A 51 -4.60 -12.33 -0.66
CA LEU A 51 -4.06 -13.24 -1.67
C LEU A 51 -4.31 -14.71 -1.31
N SER A 52 -4.24 -15.06 -0.03
CA SER A 52 -4.56 -16.41 0.45
C SER A 52 -6.05 -16.76 0.26
N LYS A 53 -6.95 -15.79 0.38
CA LYS A 53 -8.37 -15.97 0.04
C LYS A 53 -8.57 -16.14 -1.47
N LEU A 54 -7.92 -15.29 -2.28
CA LEU A 54 -7.97 -15.38 -3.74
C LEU A 54 -7.44 -16.72 -4.26
N ARG A 55 -6.37 -17.25 -3.66
CA ARG A 55 -5.84 -18.58 -3.98
C ARG A 55 -6.92 -19.66 -3.87
N LYS A 56 -7.73 -19.63 -2.81
CA LYS A 56 -8.78 -20.64 -2.57
C LYS A 56 -9.90 -20.57 -3.61
N ILE A 57 -10.26 -19.36 -4.05
CA ILE A 57 -11.39 -19.14 -4.96
C ILE A 57 -10.97 -19.34 -6.42
N TYR A 58 -9.81 -18.79 -6.81
CA TYR A 58 -9.36 -18.70 -8.21
C TYR A 58 -8.21 -19.65 -8.57
N LYS A 59 -7.84 -20.56 -7.65
CA LYS A 59 -6.80 -21.58 -7.86
C LYS A 59 -5.49 -21.00 -8.39
N LEU A 60 -5.07 -19.84 -7.86
CA LEU A 60 -3.76 -19.26 -8.17
C LEU A 60 -2.65 -20.29 -7.91
N SER A 61 -1.81 -20.53 -8.92
CA SER A 61 -0.66 -21.43 -8.80
C SER A 61 0.36 -20.88 -7.80
N GLU A 62 1.19 -21.77 -7.25
CA GLU A 62 2.26 -21.36 -6.34
C GLU A 62 3.24 -20.39 -7.00
N ALA A 63 3.54 -20.58 -8.29
CA ALA A 63 4.38 -19.67 -9.07
C ALA A 63 3.78 -18.26 -9.15
N GLN A 64 2.48 -18.14 -9.47
CA GLN A 64 1.79 -16.85 -9.52
C GLN A 64 1.81 -16.16 -8.16
N LEU A 65 1.54 -16.88 -7.07
CA LEU A 65 1.58 -16.33 -5.72
C LEU A 65 2.96 -15.78 -5.36
N ARG A 66 4.02 -16.55 -5.65
CA ARG A 66 5.41 -16.12 -5.40
C ARG A 66 5.77 -14.88 -6.21
N LEU A 67 5.36 -14.81 -7.48
CA LEU A 67 5.60 -13.64 -8.34
C LEU A 67 4.87 -12.40 -7.81
N ILE A 68 3.60 -12.53 -7.43
CA ILE A 68 2.79 -11.45 -6.87
C ILE A 68 3.43 -10.93 -5.58
N VAL A 69 3.73 -11.80 -4.61
CA VAL A 69 4.31 -11.41 -3.32
C VAL A 69 5.66 -10.71 -3.53
N LYS A 70 6.54 -11.29 -4.36
CA LYS A 70 7.86 -10.70 -4.65
C LYS A 70 7.75 -9.33 -5.30
N GLU A 71 6.79 -9.12 -6.21
CA GLU A 71 6.57 -7.81 -6.79
C GLU A 71 6.06 -6.81 -5.74
N LEU A 72 5.09 -7.17 -4.89
CA LEU A 72 4.62 -6.30 -3.82
C LEU A 72 5.72 -5.94 -2.81
N GLU A 73 6.57 -6.90 -2.42
CA GLU A 73 7.72 -6.68 -1.55
C GLU A 73 8.73 -5.69 -2.13
N SER A 74 8.88 -5.67 -3.46
CA SER A 74 9.79 -4.76 -4.15
C SER A 74 9.28 -3.31 -4.20
N ARG A 75 7.99 -3.08 -3.92
CA ARG A 75 7.37 -1.74 -3.93
C ARG A 75 7.53 -1.08 -2.56
N GLU A 76 8.06 0.15 -2.56
CA GLU A 76 8.23 0.94 -1.34
C GLU A 76 6.91 1.16 -0.60
N ASP A 77 5.80 1.27 -1.35
CA ASP A 77 4.43 1.41 -0.87
C ASP A 77 4.01 0.33 0.14
N PHE A 78 4.62 -0.86 0.12
CA PHE A 78 4.31 -1.97 1.03
C PHE A 78 5.39 -2.17 2.12
N CYS A 79 6.52 -1.48 1.99
CA CYS A 79 7.62 -1.51 2.94
C CYS A 79 7.57 -0.36 3.95
N ASP A 80 7.13 0.82 3.52
CA ASP A 80 7.10 2.03 4.33
C ASP A 80 5.68 2.61 4.42
N LEU A 81 5.06 2.42 5.58
CA LEU A 81 3.69 2.90 5.83
C LEU A 81 3.62 4.35 6.28
N TRP A 82 4.74 5.07 6.38
CA TRP A 82 4.76 6.42 6.92
C TRP A 82 3.93 7.40 6.09
N TRP A 83 4.06 7.30 4.77
CA TRP A 83 3.50 8.27 3.82
C TRP A 83 2.42 7.67 2.93
N VAL A 84 2.32 6.34 2.84
CA VAL A 84 1.45 5.67 1.86
C VAL A 84 -0.01 5.64 2.31
N SER A 85 -0.93 5.80 1.36
CA SER A 85 -2.38 5.63 1.56
C SER A 85 -2.83 4.21 1.21
N TYR A 86 -3.90 3.74 1.85
CA TYR A 86 -4.43 2.41 1.53
C TYR A 86 -5.07 2.41 0.14
N THR A 87 -5.72 3.50 -0.28
CA THR A 87 -6.22 3.66 -1.66
C THR A 87 -5.11 3.48 -2.69
N ARG A 88 -3.94 4.07 -2.48
CA ARG A 88 -2.78 3.88 -3.36
C ARG A 88 -2.31 2.43 -3.40
N GLN A 89 -2.19 1.78 -2.23
CA GLN A 89 -1.83 0.36 -2.18
C GLN A 89 -2.86 -0.54 -2.86
N ARG A 90 -4.17 -0.27 -2.74
CA ARG A 90 -5.24 -1.03 -3.41
C ARG A 90 -5.07 -0.98 -4.93
N LYS A 91 -4.76 0.19 -5.50
CA LYS A 91 -4.50 0.34 -6.94
C LYS A 91 -3.32 -0.52 -7.38
N ILE A 92 -2.18 -0.39 -6.70
CA ILE A 92 -0.99 -1.17 -7.01
C ILE A 92 -1.25 -2.67 -6.85
N PHE A 93 -1.95 -3.07 -5.79
CA PHE A 93 -2.30 -4.47 -5.56
C PHE A 93 -3.13 -5.03 -6.72
N LYS A 94 -4.19 -4.32 -7.16
CA LYS A 94 -5.00 -4.73 -8.32
C LYS A 94 -4.17 -4.86 -9.59
N GLU A 95 -3.28 -3.91 -9.87
CA GLU A 95 -2.39 -3.94 -11.04
C GLU A 95 -1.48 -5.17 -11.04
N VAL A 96 -0.85 -5.45 -9.89
CA VAL A 96 0.04 -6.62 -9.74
C VAL A 96 -0.75 -7.93 -9.89
N ILE A 97 -1.93 -8.04 -9.30
CA ILE A 97 -2.77 -9.23 -9.44
C ILE A 97 -3.14 -9.47 -10.90
N LYS A 98 -3.58 -8.44 -11.62
CA LYS A 98 -3.93 -8.53 -13.06
C LYS A 98 -2.75 -8.91 -13.95
N LYS A 99 -1.54 -8.51 -13.57
CA LYS A 99 -0.32 -8.86 -14.33
C LYS A 99 -0.03 -10.36 -14.31
N TYR A 100 -0.34 -11.04 -13.21
CA TYR A 100 -0.03 -12.47 -13.02
C TYR A 100 -1.25 -13.39 -13.04
N SER A 101 -2.45 -12.84 -13.17
CA SER A 101 -3.70 -13.60 -13.17
C SER A 101 -4.79 -12.91 -13.98
N SER A 102 -5.80 -13.66 -14.42
CA SER A 102 -6.97 -13.14 -15.13
C SER A 102 -8.11 -12.69 -14.19
N ILE A 103 -7.80 -12.37 -12.92
CA ILE A 103 -8.82 -11.97 -11.95
C ILE A 103 -9.28 -10.52 -12.24
N GLY A 104 -10.58 -10.34 -12.41
CA GLY A 104 -11.21 -9.03 -12.64
C GLY A 104 -11.27 -8.15 -11.39
N GLU A 105 -11.51 -6.84 -11.57
CA GLU A 105 -11.61 -5.91 -10.44
C GLU A 105 -12.86 -6.11 -9.59
N ASP A 106 -13.95 -6.52 -10.23
CA ASP A 106 -15.24 -6.86 -9.62
C ASP A 106 -15.09 -7.86 -8.46
N VAL A 107 -14.13 -8.77 -8.59
CA VAL A 107 -13.75 -9.75 -7.57
C VAL A 107 -12.86 -9.14 -6.48
N LEU A 108 -11.96 -8.24 -6.86
CA LEU A 108 -10.95 -7.70 -5.95
C LEU A 108 -11.51 -6.63 -5.03
N ASP A 109 -12.44 -5.80 -5.52
CA ASP A 109 -12.98 -4.68 -4.76
C ASP A 109 -13.66 -5.07 -3.44
N PRO A 110 -14.50 -6.11 -3.37
CA PRO A 110 -15.11 -6.54 -2.11
C PRO A 110 -14.13 -7.05 -1.06
N LEU A 111 -12.90 -7.40 -1.46
CA LEU A 111 -11.87 -7.96 -0.56
C LEU A 111 -10.93 -6.89 0.00
N LEU A 112 -10.98 -5.66 -0.53
CA LEU A 112 -10.03 -4.58 -0.28
C LEU A 112 -10.68 -3.38 0.40
#